data_AF-A0A1B3SKU7-F1
#
_entry.id   AF-A0A1B3SKU7-F1
#
_cell.length_a   1.000
_cell.length_b   1.000
_cell.length_c   1.000
_cell.angle_alpha   90.00
_cell.angle_beta   90.00
_cell.angle_gamma   90.00
#
_symmetry.space_group_name_H-M   'P 1'
#
loop_
_entity.id
_entity.type
_entity.pdbx_description
1 polymer ?
#
loop_
_entity_poly.entity_id
_entity_poly.type
_entity_poly.pdbx_seq_one_letter_code
_entity_poly.pdbx_strand_id
1 'polypeptide(L)'
;MKKNSISIIDEGYFLLNENQTFRFDKEVAKKFLENIQFPIIVLDTEFFNHSHDSGEYEKTLFTETQKDLVYVIQYSFAKSLKEISYRDNHKAIKSITIKRGHNEPNYDFHDQYSKMITSFLNMCRNKDIRTIVCAGASNDVKIINQWINDNKKIFARKPLSMAFYNKDKKELNANYFDIYEILENAFSFSNTNSEGNEFYNPNNLPPGKQSSEMIALTSSKKFFDWFEVIDDNILKDEDDEIRNMCKIAYSFYACPKDKKISFDQYKSMNKTIKKVVDHCYNDVLKVLIFLDFVFQFTALPYAKNSYIKK
;
A
#
# COMPACT_ATOMS: atom_id res chain seq x y z
N MET A 1 -3.76 -2.35 -16.13
CA MET A 1 -3.12 -2.18 -17.45
C MET A 1 -3.63 -3.25 -18.37
N LYS A 2 -4.08 -2.86 -19.57
CA LYS A 2 -4.62 -3.80 -20.55
C LYS A 2 -3.51 -4.77 -21.02
N LYS A 3 -3.85 -6.05 -21.11
CA LYS A 3 -2.95 -7.07 -21.66
C LYS A 3 -2.91 -6.98 -23.18
N ASN A 4 -1.79 -7.36 -23.78
CA ASN A 4 -1.54 -7.33 -25.22
C ASN A 4 -1.80 -5.95 -25.88
N SER A 5 -1.50 -4.84 -25.20
CA SER A 5 -1.77 -3.49 -25.71
C SER A 5 -0.51 -2.66 -26.00
N ILE A 6 0.63 -3.02 -25.41
CA ILE A 6 1.85 -2.21 -25.50
C ILE A 6 2.68 -2.64 -26.71
N SER A 7 3.05 -1.69 -27.57
CA SER A 7 3.93 -1.91 -28.72
C SER A 7 5.37 -1.57 -28.35
N ILE A 8 6.31 -2.31 -28.93
CA ILE A 8 7.76 -2.08 -28.75
C ILE A 8 8.22 -1.17 -29.88
N ILE A 9 8.78 -0.02 -29.55
CA ILE A 9 9.38 0.89 -30.53
C ILE A 9 10.88 0.59 -30.66
N ASP A 10 11.55 0.45 -29.52
CA ASP A 10 12.96 0.10 -29.41
C ASP A 10 13.22 -0.56 -28.04
N GLU A 11 14.43 -1.05 -27.79
CA GLU A 11 14.83 -1.60 -26.49
C GLU A 11 14.61 -0.55 -25.39
N GLY A 12 13.73 -0.88 -24.44
CA GLY A 12 13.38 0.03 -23.35
C GLY A 12 12.48 1.21 -23.73
N TYR A 13 11.94 1.26 -24.96
CA TYR A 13 10.99 2.30 -25.41
C TYR A 13 9.69 1.71 -25.93
N PHE A 14 8.58 2.09 -25.29
CA PHE A 14 7.28 1.47 -25.46
C PHE A 14 6.19 2.49 -25.78
N LEU A 15 5.26 2.08 -26.64
CA LEU A 15 4.11 2.85 -27.09
C LEU A 15 2.83 2.20 -26.58
N LEU A 16 2.01 2.96 -25.85
CA LEU A 16 0.70 2.52 -25.39
C LEU A 16 -0.40 2.88 -26.41
N ASN A 17 -0.37 4.11 -26.93
CA ASN A 17 -1.17 4.62 -28.04
C ASN A 17 -0.43 5.79 -28.70
N GLU A 18 -1.01 6.44 -29.73
CA GLU A 18 -0.37 7.52 -30.48
C GLU A 18 0.09 8.72 -29.61
N ASN A 19 -0.54 8.91 -28.45
CA ASN A 19 -0.26 10.00 -27.53
C ASN A 19 0.62 9.59 -26.35
N GLN A 20 0.66 8.30 -26.00
CA GLN A 20 1.26 7.82 -24.74
C GLN A 20 2.43 6.88 -24.95
N THR A 21 3.61 7.28 -24.47
CA THR A 21 4.81 6.45 -24.49
C THR A 21 5.49 6.41 -23.12
N PHE A 22 6.22 5.34 -22.86
CA PHE A 22 7.09 5.26 -21.69
C PHE A 22 8.42 4.62 -22.04
N ARG A 23 9.46 5.02 -21.31
CA ARG A 23 10.76 4.37 -21.28
C ARG A 23 10.91 3.58 -20.00
N PHE A 24 11.57 2.43 -20.09
CA PHE A 24 11.82 1.56 -18.94
C PHE A 24 13.25 1.04 -18.96
N ASP A 25 14.00 1.37 -17.90
CA ASP A 25 15.35 0.85 -17.66
C ASP A 25 15.28 -0.45 -16.86
N LYS A 26 15.42 -1.55 -17.59
CA LYS A 26 15.38 -2.91 -17.06
C LYS A 26 16.50 -3.19 -16.06
N GLU A 27 17.69 -2.64 -16.24
CA GLU A 27 18.84 -2.93 -15.38
C GLU A 27 18.74 -2.15 -14.06
N VAL A 28 18.25 -0.92 -14.09
CA VAL A 28 17.91 -0.16 -12.88
C VAL A 28 16.81 -0.87 -12.10
N ALA A 29 15.72 -1.28 -12.75
CA ALA A 29 14.63 -1.98 -12.08
C ALA A 29 15.09 -3.30 -11.42
N LYS A 30 15.93 -4.10 -12.08
CA LYS A 30 16.49 -5.33 -11.50
C LYS A 30 17.27 -5.06 -10.21
N LYS A 31 18.14 -4.04 -10.20
CA LYS A 31 18.92 -3.68 -9.00
C LYS A 31 18.03 -3.37 -7.80
N PHE A 32 16.94 -2.65 -8.02
CA PHE A 32 15.96 -2.39 -6.94
C PHE A 32 15.24 -3.67 -6.50
N LEU A 33 14.81 -4.52 -7.44
CA LEU A 33 14.15 -5.78 -7.11
C LEU A 33 15.06 -6.77 -6.35
N GLU A 34 16.37 -6.75 -6.59
CA GLU A 34 17.36 -7.56 -5.87
C GLU A 34 17.48 -7.21 -4.38
N ASN A 35 17.09 -5.99 -3.98
CA ASN A 35 17.04 -5.58 -2.58
C ASN A 35 15.86 -6.19 -1.81
N ILE A 36 14.87 -6.76 -2.51
CA ILE A 36 13.70 -7.38 -1.90
C ILE A 36 14.07 -8.79 -1.41
N GLN A 37 14.08 -8.98 -0.10
CA GLN A 37 14.32 -10.28 0.51
C GLN A 37 12.99 -11.02 0.70
N PHE A 38 12.85 -12.18 0.06
CA PHE A 38 11.65 -13.02 0.19
C PHE A 38 11.75 -14.00 1.37
N PRO A 39 10.63 -14.39 1.99
CA PRO A 39 9.25 -14.00 1.66
C PRO A 39 8.92 -12.58 2.12
N ILE A 40 8.03 -11.92 1.38
CA ILE A 40 7.59 -10.55 1.65
C ILE A 40 6.16 -10.49 2.15
N ILE A 41 5.83 -9.35 2.76
CA ILE A 41 4.47 -8.88 2.97
C ILE A 41 4.32 -7.56 2.20
N VAL A 42 3.38 -7.51 1.26
CA VAL A 42 2.89 -6.25 0.69
C VAL A 42 1.78 -5.77 1.61
N LEU A 43 1.84 -4.55 2.13
CA LEU A 43 0.80 -4.05 3.03
C LEU A 43 0.50 -2.57 2.82
N ASP A 44 -0.68 -2.21 3.28
CA ASP A 44 -1.13 -0.84 3.48
C ASP A 44 -1.89 -0.78 4.83
N THR A 45 -1.87 0.38 5.48
CA THR A 45 -2.57 0.59 6.75
C THR A 45 -3.41 1.85 6.77
N GLU A 46 -4.54 1.77 7.46
CA GLU A 46 -5.34 2.95 7.78
C GLU A 46 -5.28 3.19 9.29
N PHE A 47 -4.99 4.43 9.66
CA PHE A 47 -4.71 4.81 11.04
C PHE A 47 -5.40 6.10 11.44
N PHE A 48 -5.66 6.21 12.74
CA PHE A 48 -6.11 7.43 13.36
C PHE A 48 -4.90 8.27 13.76
N ASN A 49 -5.02 9.60 13.63
CA ASN A 49 -4.12 10.58 14.23
C ASN A 49 -4.95 11.77 14.72
N HIS A 50 -4.30 12.76 15.34
CA HIS A 50 -4.99 13.91 15.94
C HIS A 50 -5.95 14.63 14.96
N SER A 51 -5.73 14.55 13.65
CA SER A 51 -6.51 15.27 12.64
C SER A 51 -7.86 14.61 12.32
N HIS A 52 -8.06 13.38 12.81
CA HIS A 52 -9.30 12.62 12.69
C HIS A 52 -10.24 12.84 13.89
N ASP A 53 -9.74 13.44 14.97
CA ASP A 53 -10.56 13.80 16.12
C ASP A 53 -11.38 15.06 15.84
N SER A 54 -12.69 14.95 15.95
CA SER A 54 -13.66 16.04 15.79
C SER A 54 -13.95 16.77 17.10
N GLY A 55 -13.42 16.31 18.24
CA GLY A 55 -13.77 16.82 19.57
C GLY A 55 -15.16 16.40 20.03
N GLU A 56 -15.78 15.40 19.39
CA GLU A 56 -17.11 14.91 19.76
C GLU A 56 -17.14 14.30 21.18
N TYR A 57 -16.01 13.75 21.64
CA TYR A 57 -15.88 13.04 22.90
C TYR A 57 -14.74 13.60 23.75
N GLU A 58 -14.94 13.65 25.07
CA GLU A 58 -13.90 14.11 26.02
C GLU A 58 -12.68 13.19 26.05
N LYS A 59 -12.90 11.87 25.90
CA LYS A 59 -11.82 10.88 25.87
C LYS A 59 -11.40 10.63 24.44
N THR A 60 -10.14 10.93 24.15
CA THR A 60 -9.50 10.64 22.88
C THR A 60 -8.93 9.22 22.89
N LEU A 61 -8.74 8.63 21.70
CA LEU A 61 -8.04 7.35 21.59
C LEU A 61 -6.51 7.50 21.69
N PHE A 62 -5.97 8.69 21.45
CA PHE A 62 -4.53 8.93 21.39
C PHE A 62 -3.92 9.27 22.74
N THR A 63 -2.62 9.02 22.85
CA THR A 63 -1.79 9.56 23.92
C THR A 63 -0.61 10.32 23.31
N GLU A 64 0.12 11.09 24.11
CA GLU A 64 1.33 11.77 23.63
C GLU A 64 2.38 10.80 23.08
N THR A 65 2.37 9.55 23.56
CA THR A 65 3.27 8.48 23.14
C THR A 65 2.71 7.61 22.00
N GLN A 66 1.39 7.63 21.77
CA GLN A 66 0.72 6.86 20.71
C GLN A 66 -0.11 7.81 19.83
N LYS A 67 0.56 8.40 18.84
CA LYS A 67 -0.03 9.41 17.95
C LYS A 67 -0.71 8.82 16.73
N ASP A 68 -0.27 7.64 16.28
CA ASP A 68 -0.77 6.94 15.10
C ASP A 68 -1.30 5.57 15.51
N LEU A 69 -2.61 5.38 15.39
CA LEU A 69 -3.32 4.17 15.83
C LEU A 69 -3.97 3.47 14.64
N VAL A 70 -3.34 2.40 14.16
CA VAL A 70 -3.87 1.60 13.05
C VAL A 70 -5.18 0.93 13.46
N TYR A 71 -6.14 0.87 12.55
CA TYR A 71 -7.40 0.15 12.75
C TYR A 71 -7.76 -0.78 11.59
N VAL A 72 -7.08 -0.65 10.45
CA VAL A 72 -7.12 -1.57 9.31
C VAL A 72 -5.70 -1.85 8.83
N ILE A 73 -5.41 -3.12 8.59
CA ILE A 73 -4.23 -3.59 7.86
C ILE A 73 -4.74 -4.43 6.70
N GLN A 74 -4.43 -4.04 5.48
CA GLN A 74 -4.56 -4.91 4.32
C GLN A 74 -3.19 -5.42 3.94
N TYR A 75 -3.09 -6.71 3.63
CA TYR A 75 -1.80 -7.29 3.31
C TYR A 75 -1.89 -8.51 2.42
N SER A 76 -0.79 -8.82 1.75
CA SER A 76 -0.61 -9.99 0.91
C SER A 76 0.80 -10.55 1.05
N PHE A 77 0.92 -11.85 1.29
CA PHE A 77 2.24 -12.51 1.35
C PHE A 77 2.71 -12.91 -0.03
N ALA A 78 4.01 -12.96 -0.28
CA ALA A 78 4.55 -13.62 -1.48
C ALA A 78 5.91 -14.24 -1.21
N LYS A 79 6.21 -15.39 -1.83
CA LYS A 79 7.53 -16.05 -1.74
C LYS A 79 8.46 -15.67 -2.89
N SER A 80 7.95 -15.05 -3.94
CA SER A 80 8.73 -14.52 -5.07
C SER A 80 7.88 -13.57 -5.92
N LEU A 81 8.51 -12.74 -6.75
CA LEU A 81 7.81 -11.95 -7.77
C LEU A 81 7.08 -12.83 -8.78
N LYS A 82 7.67 -14.00 -9.12
CA LYS A 82 7.04 -15.00 -9.97
C LYS A 82 5.69 -15.43 -9.41
N GLU A 83 5.58 -15.65 -8.10
CA GLU A 83 4.31 -15.99 -7.45
C GLU A 83 3.26 -14.89 -7.63
N ILE A 84 3.64 -13.62 -7.45
CA ILE A 84 2.74 -12.46 -7.64
C ILE A 84 2.21 -12.41 -9.08
N SER A 85 3.05 -12.72 -10.07
CA SER A 85 2.70 -12.66 -11.49
C SER A 85 1.72 -13.74 -11.96
N TYR A 86 1.73 -14.92 -11.32
CA TYR A 86 0.95 -16.08 -11.77
C TYR A 86 -0.29 -16.40 -10.92
N ARG A 87 -0.46 -15.76 -9.76
CA ARG A 87 -1.60 -16.03 -8.86
C ARG A 87 -2.75 -15.05 -9.08
N ASP A 88 -3.89 -15.37 -8.49
CA ASP A 88 -5.01 -14.44 -8.34
C ASP A 88 -4.73 -13.46 -7.19
N ASN A 89 -4.24 -12.26 -7.53
CA ASN A 89 -3.89 -11.23 -6.54
C ASN A 89 -5.12 -10.68 -5.80
N HIS A 90 -6.33 -10.76 -6.36
CA HIS A 90 -7.53 -10.29 -5.67
C HIS A 90 -7.86 -11.16 -4.46
N LYS A 91 -7.66 -12.48 -4.60
CA LYS A 91 -7.93 -13.44 -3.52
C LYS A 91 -6.79 -13.56 -2.50
N ALA A 92 -5.61 -13.03 -2.84
CA ALA A 92 -4.42 -13.14 -2.01
C ALA A 92 -4.39 -12.11 -0.86
N ILE A 93 -5.12 -11.00 -1.00
CA ILE A 93 -5.16 -9.92 -0.01
C ILE A 93 -6.06 -10.33 1.17
N LYS A 94 -5.57 -10.10 2.37
CA LYS A 94 -6.23 -10.39 3.64
C LYS A 94 -6.26 -9.14 4.49
N SER A 95 -7.24 -9.08 5.39
CA SER A 95 -7.46 -7.95 6.27
C SER A 95 -7.30 -8.35 7.75
N ILE A 96 -6.70 -7.45 8.53
CA ILE A 96 -6.86 -7.44 9.99
C ILE A 96 -7.48 -6.09 10.35
N THR A 97 -8.62 -6.10 11.04
CA THR A 97 -9.30 -4.89 11.47
C THR A 97 -9.66 -4.96 12.94
N ILE A 98 -9.72 -3.81 13.59
CA ILE A 98 -10.40 -3.69 14.88
C ILE A 98 -11.90 -3.93 14.65
N LYS A 99 -12.55 -4.62 15.58
CA LYS A 99 -13.99 -4.92 15.52
C LYS A 99 -14.68 -4.33 16.74
N ARG A 100 -15.88 -3.79 16.51
CA ARG A 100 -16.78 -3.27 17.55
C ARG A 100 -18.21 -3.73 17.24
N GLY A 101 -18.82 -4.46 18.16
CA GLY A 101 -20.23 -4.84 18.09
C GLY A 101 -21.17 -3.66 18.35
N HIS A 102 -22.44 -3.80 17.98
CA HIS A 102 -23.47 -2.81 18.29
C HIS A 102 -23.66 -2.70 19.81
N ASN A 103 -23.38 -1.53 20.39
CA ASN A 103 -23.46 -1.26 21.83
C ASN A 103 -22.78 -2.34 22.69
N GLU A 104 -21.64 -2.86 22.23
CA GLU A 104 -20.88 -3.91 22.92
C GLU A 104 -20.37 -3.42 24.29
N PRO A 105 -20.85 -3.98 25.43
CA PRO A 105 -20.54 -3.45 26.75
C PRO A 105 -19.06 -3.55 27.14
N ASN A 106 -18.38 -4.57 26.62
CA ASN A 106 -17.00 -4.90 26.96
C ASN A 106 -16.00 -4.46 25.88
N TYR A 107 -16.44 -3.66 24.90
CA TYR A 107 -15.56 -3.17 23.85
C TYR A 107 -14.45 -2.29 24.44
N ASP A 108 -13.20 -2.53 24.03
CA ASP A 108 -12.04 -1.72 24.38
C ASP A 108 -11.13 -1.61 23.16
N PHE A 109 -10.92 -0.38 22.68
CA PHE A 109 -10.10 -0.12 21.50
C PHE A 109 -8.65 -0.57 21.69
N HIS A 110 -8.05 -0.27 22.83
CA HIS A 110 -6.63 -0.54 23.08
C HIS A 110 -6.37 -2.04 23.23
N ASP A 111 -7.30 -2.77 23.83
CA ASP A 111 -7.21 -4.24 23.89
C ASP A 111 -7.29 -4.86 22.48
N GLN A 112 -8.20 -4.38 21.63
CA GLN A 112 -8.31 -4.84 20.24
C GLN A 112 -7.06 -4.46 19.43
N TYR A 113 -6.54 -3.25 19.63
CA TYR A 113 -5.32 -2.77 19.00
C TYR A 113 -4.10 -3.62 19.37
N SER A 114 -3.91 -3.91 20.66
CA SER A 114 -2.83 -4.77 21.16
C SER A 114 -2.91 -6.19 20.57
N LYS A 115 -4.12 -6.76 20.48
CA LYS A 115 -4.35 -8.07 19.83
C LYS A 115 -4.01 -8.04 18.34
N MET A 116 -4.39 -6.97 17.64
CA MET A 116 -4.06 -6.78 16.22
C MET A 116 -2.54 -6.74 16.01
N ILE A 117 -1.80 -5.92 16.77
CA ILE A 117 -0.35 -5.82 16.69
C ILE A 117 0.30 -7.19 16.93
N THR A 118 -0.09 -7.86 18.01
CA THR A 118 0.44 -9.17 18.37
C THR A 118 0.18 -10.20 17.28
N SER A 119 -1.03 -10.20 16.69
CA SER A 119 -1.39 -11.08 15.57
C SER A 119 -0.53 -10.81 14.35
N PHE A 120 -0.39 -9.53 13.95
CA PHE A 120 0.43 -9.11 12.82
C PHE A 120 1.90 -9.54 12.97
N LEU A 121 2.53 -9.22 14.09
CA LEU A 121 3.95 -9.55 14.31
C LEU A 121 4.18 -11.06 14.40
N ASN A 122 3.29 -11.82 15.06
CA ASN A 122 3.37 -13.28 15.08
C ASN A 122 3.23 -13.88 13.68
N MET A 123 2.34 -13.33 12.86
CA MET A 123 2.16 -13.76 11.49
C MET A 123 3.43 -13.51 10.66
N CYS A 124 4.05 -12.33 10.77
CA CYS A 124 5.33 -12.03 10.13
C CYS A 124 6.43 -13.01 10.56
N ARG A 125 6.52 -13.32 11.86
CA ARG A 125 7.48 -14.33 12.39
C ARG A 125 7.21 -15.73 11.85
N ASN A 126 5.95 -16.14 11.81
CA ASN A 126 5.56 -17.50 11.42
C ASN A 126 5.75 -17.74 9.92
N LYS A 127 5.62 -16.69 9.11
CA LYS A 127 5.86 -16.72 7.67
C LYS A 127 7.30 -16.40 7.27
N ASP A 128 8.19 -16.15 8.24
CA ASP A 128 9.59 -15.76 8.02
C ASP A 128 9.74 -14.52 7.12
N ILE A 129 8.83 -13.55 7.26
CA ILE A 129 8.84 -12.34 6.44
C ILE A 129 10.16 -11.59 6.62
N ARG A 130 10.79 -11.21 5.51
CA ARG A 130 12.10 -10.53 5.47
C ARG A 130 12.05 -9.11 4.95
N THR A 131 11.05 -8.77 4.13
CA THR A 131 10.85 -7.41 3.64
C THR A 131 9.37 -7.04 3.67
N ILE A 132 9.09 -5.82 4.13
CA ILE A 132 7.79 -5.18 4.02
C ILE A 132 7.78 -4.32 2.75
N VAL A 133 6.78 -4.49 1.90
CA VAL A 133 6.66 -3.72 0.65
C VAL A 133 5.44 -2.82 0.73
N CYS A 134 5.63 -1.53 0.46
CA CYS A 134 4.59 -0.51 0.54
C CYS A 134 4.71 0.48 -0.64
N ALA A 135 3.72 1.37 -0.77
CA ALA A 135 3.77 2.53 -1.65
C ALA A 135 3.72 3.81 -0.78
N GLY A 136 4.84 4.52 -0.63
CA GLY A 136 4.91 5.68 0.25
C GLY A 136 5.09 5.31 1.74
N ALA A 137 6.15 4.55 2.04
CA ALA A 137 6.33 3.81 3.30
C ALA A 137 6.54 4.65 4.59
N SER A 138 6.53 5.98 4.50
CA SER A 138 7.05 6.85 5.57
C SER A 138 6.32 6.76 6.91
N ASN A 139 5.01 6.54 6.92
CA ASN A 139 4.21 6.40 8.14
C ASN A 139 4.13 4.94 8.61
N ASP A 140 3.86 4.01 7.70
CA ASP A 140 3.79 2.58 8.03
C ASP A 140 5.09 2.06 8.65
N VAL A 141 6.25 2.47 8.12
CA VAL A 141 7.56 2.07 8.66
C VAL A 141 7.75 2.59 10.09
N LYS A 142 7.35 3.83 10.38
CA LYS A 142 7.44 4.39 11.74
C LYS A 142 6.56 3.60 12.71
N ILE A 143 5.30 3.34 12.32
CA ILE A 143 4.34 2.59 13.13
C ILE A 143 4.85 1.16 13.39
N ILE A 144 5.33 0.47 12.37
CA ILE A 144 5.80 -0.90 12.48
C ILE A 144 7.10 -0.98 13.31
N ASN A 145 8.02 -0.04 13.14
CA ASN A 145 9.22 0.04 13.99
C ASN A 145 8.82 0.21 15.46
N GLN A 146 7.85 1.07 15.75
CA GLN A 146 7.32 1.25 17.11
C GLN A 146 6.78 -0.08 17.65
N TRP A 147 5.93 -0.77 16.87
CA TRP A 147 5.37 -2.06 17.26
C TRP A 147 6.44 -3.12 17.55
N ILE A 148 7.49 -3.21 16.72
CA ILE A 148 8.61 -4.15 16.92
C ILE A 148 9.33 -3.85 18.24
N ASN A 149 9.62 -2.59 18.52
CA ASN A 149 10.36 -2.20 19.72
C ASN A 149 9.54 -2.40 21.00
N ASP A 150 8.26 -2.05 20.98
CA ASP A 150 7.34 -2.27 22.11
C ASP A 150 7.13 -3.75 22.43
N ASN A 151 7.18 -4.61 21.40
CA ASN A 151 6.92 -6.04 21.51
C ASN A 151 8.17 -6.92 21.42
N LYS A 152 9.38 -6.35 21.53
CA LYS A 152 10.64 -7.10 21.40
C LYS A 152 10.74 -8.35 22.29
N LYS A 153 10.11 -8.31 23.47
CA LYS A 153 10.04 -9.44 24.41
C LYS A 153 9.36 -10.68 23.81
N ILE A 154 8.36 -10.50 22.94
CA ILE A 154 7.62 -11.58 22.26
C ILE A 154 8.55 -12.38 21.32
N PHE A 155 9.64 -11.75 20.86
CA PHE A 155 10.52 -12.28 19.82
C PHE A 155 11.94 -12.58 20.32
N ALA A 156 12.16 -12.61 21.63
CA ALA A 156 13.48 -12.87 22.22
C ALA A 156 14.06 -14.25 21.86
N ARG A 157 13.20 -15.27 21.69
CA ARG A 157 13.62 -16.64 21.34
C ARG A 157 13.74 -16.87 19.83
N LYS A 158 12.84 -16.26 19.05
CA LYS A 158 12.83 -16.30 17.59
C LYS A 158 12.60 -14.87 17.09
N PRO A 159 13.66 -14.18 16.62
CA PRO A 159 13.56 -12.81 16.16
C PRO A 159 12.70 -12.71 14.89
N LEU A 160 12.24 -11.50 14.60
CA LEU A 160 11.59 -11.18 13.33
C LEU A 160 12.67 -11.06 12.25
N SER A 161 12.59 -11.87 11.19
CA SER A 161 13.59 -11.87 10.11
C SER A 161 13.62 -10.56 9.31
N MET A 162 12.50 -9.83 9.30
CA MET A 162 12.42 -8.47 8.75
C MET A 162 13.01 -7.41 9.67
N ALA A 163 13.38 -7.70 10.92
CA ALA A 163 13.88 -6.69 11.85
C ALA A 163 15.42 -6.72 11.92
N PHE A 164 16.05 -5.56 11.88
CA PHE A 164 17.49 -5.39 12.07
C PHE A 164 17.77 -4.29 13.08
N TYR A 165 18.90 -4.40 13.78
CA TYR A 165 19.28 -3.40 14.79
C TYR A 165 19.97 -2.20 14.13
N ASN A 166 19.37 -1.01 14.27
CA ASN A 166 19.98 0.25 13.86
C ASN A 166 20.89 0.76 14.98
N LYS A 167 22.21 0.80 14.72
CA LYS A 167 23.20 1.20 15.72
C LYS A 167 23.10 2.68 16.09
N ASP A 168 22.76 3.55 15.14
CA ASP A 168 22.71 4.99 15.34
C ASP A 168 21.53 5.39 16.23
N LYS A 169 20.36 4.80 15.97
CA LYS A 169 19.13 5.03 16.74
C LYS A 169 18.99 4.13 17.97
N LYS A 170 19.82 3.10 18.08
CA LYS A 170 19.77 2.07 19.14
C LYS A 170 18.42 1.33 19.24
N GLU A 171 17.72 1.20 18.12
CA GLU A 171 16.39 0.58 18.02
C GLU A 171 16.33 -0.48 16.91
N LEU A 172 15.31 -1.34 16.96
CA LEU A 172 15.03 -2.28 15.86
C LEU A 172 14.26 -1.58 14.75
N ASN A 173 14.73 -1.70 13.51
CA ASN A 173 14.04 -1.23 12.33
C ASN A 173 13.54 -2.42 11.50
N ALA A 174 12.40 -2.25 10.83
CA ALA A 174 11.95 -3.15 9.80
C ALA A 174 12.71 -2.89 8.49
N ASN A 175 13.04 -3.96 7.80
CA ASN A 175 13.48 -3.95 6.42
C ASN A 175 12.26 -3.72 5.53
N TYR A 176 12.28 -2.62 4.78
CA TYR A 176 11.18 -2.21 3.92
C TYR A 176 11.69 -1.92 2.51
N PHE A 177 10.76 -1.92 1.57
CA PHE A 177 10.98 -1.54 0.19
C PHE A 177 9.81 -0.70 -0.29
N ASP A 178 10.10 0.51 -0.76
CA ASP A 178 9.09 1.40 -1.33
C ASP A 178 9.07 1.25 -2.86
N ILE A 179 7.92 0.90 -3.43
CA ILE A 179 7.82 0.71 -4.88
C ILE A 179 8.08 2.00 -5.68
N TYR A 180 7.98 3.17 -5.05
CA TYR A 180 8.29 4.44 -5.70
C TYR A 180 9.76 4.56 -6.08
N GLU A 181 10.66 3.82 -5.43
CA GLU A 181 12.07 3.77 -5.85
C GLU A 181 12.19 3.26 -7.29
N ILE A 182 11.42 2.24 -7.68
CA ILE A 182 11.41 1.73 -9.06
C ILE A 182 10.69 2.73 -9.97
N LEU A 183 9.53 3.22 -9.55
CA LEU A 183 8.71 4.11 -10.37
C LEU A 183 9.46 5.38 -10.78
N GLU A 184 10.16 6.02 -9.84
CA GLU A 184 10.86 7.28 -10.08
C GLU A 184 12.19 7.11 -10.82
N ASN A 185 12.84 5.94 -10.72
CA ASN A 185 14.19 5.75 -11.23
C ASN A 185 14.27 4.86 -12.48
N ALA A 186 13.35 3.91 -12.64
CA ALA A 186 13.35 2.99 -13.78
C ALA A 186 12.39 3.41 -14.90
N PHE A 187 11.46 4.32 -14.65
CA PHE A 187 10.48 4.75 -15.64
C PHE A 187 10.60 6.23 -16.00
N SER A 188 10.28 6.54 -17.26
CA SER A 188 9.98 7.90 -17.73
C SER A 188 8.76 7.85 -18.65
N PHE A 189 7.84 8.80 -18.55
CA PHE A 189 6.56 8.79 -19.26
C PHE A 189 6.40 10.05 -20.11
N SER A 190 5.67 9.96 -21.22
CA SER A 190 5.19 11.16 -21.91
C SER A 190 4.20 11.92 -21.03
N ASN A 191 4.19 13.26 -21.08
CA ASN A 191 3.26 14.06 -20.27
C ASN A 191 1.90 14.26 -20.95
N THR A 192 1.33 13.17 -21.44
CA THR A 192 0.11 13.16 -22.24
C THR A 192 -0.82 12.05 -21.76
N ASN A 193 -2.11 12.33 -21.73
CA ASN A 193 -3.14 11.32 -21.50
C ASN A 193 -3.50 10.60 -22.81
N SER A 194 -4.47 9.68 -22.80
CA SER A 194 -4.83 8.91 -24.00
C SER A 194 -5.39 9.78 -25.13
N GLU A 195 -5.95 10.94 -24.79
CA GLU A 195 -6.51 11.92 -25.73
C GLU A 195 -5.46 12.91 -26.27
N GLY A 196 -4.21 12.83 -25.81
CA GLY A 196 -3.14 13.75 -26.20
C GLY A 196 -3.13 15.09 -25.45
N ASN A 197 -4.01 15.25 -24.47
CA ASN A 197 -4.01 16.40 -23.57
C ASN A 197 -2.89 16.25 -22.53
N GLU A 198 -2.44 17.37 -21.97
CA GLU A 198 -1.45 17.38 -20.89
C GLU A 198 -1.94 16.54 -19.70
N PHE A 199 -1.18 15.50 -19.33
CA PHE A 199 -1.56 14.61 -18.25
C PHE A 199 -1.50 15.30 -16.88
N TYR A 200 -0.43 16.06 -16.65
CA TYR A 200 -0.26 16.84 -15.42
C TYR A 200 0.60 18.06 -15.69
N ASN A 201 0.43 19.10 -14.87
CA ASN A 201 1.25 20.31 -14.98
C ASN A 201 2.75 19.95 -14.81
N PRO A 202 3.62 20.22 -15.81
CA PRO A 202 5.04 19.88 -15.79
C PRO A 202 5.78 20.47 -14.59
N ASN A 203 5.38 21.65 -14.10
CA ASN A 203 6.02 22.30 -12.96
C ASN A 203 5.82 21.51 -11.65
N ASN A 204 4.87 20.58 -11.62
CA ASN A 204 4.56 19.75 -10.46
C ASN A 204 5.14 18.33 -10.57
N LEU A 205 5.88 18.02 -11.64
CA LEU A 205 6.50 16.71 -11.86
C LEU A 205 8.00 16.85 -12.11
N PRO A 206 8.82 15.97 -11.51
CA PRO A 206 10.23 15.92 -11.85
C PRO A 206 10.42 15.37 -13.28
N PRO A 207 11.52 15.75 -13.96
CA PRO A 207 11.89 15.14 -15.23
C PRO A 207 12.21 13.65 -15.06
N GLY A 208 11.93 12.88 -16.10
CA GLY A 208 12.24 11.46 -16.19
C GLY A 208 13.74 11.20 -16.20
N LYS A 209 14.17 10.04 -15.65
CA LYS A 209 15.58 9.65 -15.61
C LYS A 209 16.11 9.13 -16.96
N GLN A 210 15.23 8.65 -17.83
CA GLN A 210 15.59 8.06 -19.13
C GLN A 210 15.49 9.08 -20.27
N SER A 211 14.85 10.24 -20.05
CA SER A 211 14.83 11.37 -20.98
C SER A 211 14.40 12.66 -20.25
N SER A 212 15.10 13.77 -20.48
CA SER A 212 14.75 15.08 -19.92
C SER A 212 13.46 15.67 -20.49
N GLU A 213 12.98 15.16 -21.63
CA GLU A 213 11.72 15.57 -22.27
C GLU A 213 10.51 14.80 -21.74
N MET A 214 10.74 13.79 -20.90
CA MET A 214 9.71 12.96 -20.27
C MET A 214 9.57 13.31 -18.79
N ILE A 215 8.48 12.85 -18.18
CA ILE A 215 8.18 13.06 -16.76
C ILE A 215 8.42 11.78 -15.95
N ALA A 216 8.77 11.95 -14.67
CA ALA A 216 8.71 10.89 -13.69
C ALA A 216 7.39 10.96 -12.91
N LEU A 217 6.72 9.82 -12.78
CA LEU A 217 5.51 9.71 -11.97
C LEU A 217 5.93 9.39 -10.53
N THR A 218 5.44 10.16 -9.56
CA THR A 218 5.90 10.09 -8.15
C THR A 218 4.89 9.41 -7.22
N SER A 219 3.88 8.74 -7.78
CA SER A 219 2.91 7.97 -6.98
C SER A 219 2.24 6.85 -7.78
N SER A 220 1.74 5.84 -7.07
CA SER A 220 0.98 4.74 -7.66
C SER A 220 -0.27 5.25 -8.35
N LYS A 221 -0.99 6.19 -7.72
CA LYS A 221 -2.15 6.86 -8.32
C LYS A 221 -1.81 7.43 -9.70
N LYS A 222 -0.77 8.26 -9.80
CA LYS A 222 -0.35 8.85 -11.09
C LYS A 222 0.05 7.79 -12.11
N PHE A 223 0.75 6.74 -11.68
CA PHE A 223 1.11 5.62 -12.56
C PHE A 223 -0.14 4.96 -13.16
N PHE A 224 -1.14 4.67 -12.32
CA PHE A 224 -2.36 4.01 -12.76
C PHE A 224 -3.28 4.92 -13.56
N ASP A 225 -3.36 6.20 -13.19
CA ASP A 225 -4.08 7.24 -13.94
C ASP A 225 -3.44 7.40 -15.33
N TRP A 226 -2.11 7.40 -15.46
CA TRP A 226 -1.43 7.54 -16.75
C TRP A 226 -1.73 6.40 -17.71
N PHE A 227 -1.82 5.16 -17.21
CA PHE A 227 -2.17 4.01 -18.04
C PHE A 227 -3.67 3.95 -18.44
N GLU A 228 -4.48 4.97 -18.07
CA GLU A 228 -5.91 5.17 -18.34
C GLU A 228 -6.62 3.87 -18.77
N VAL A 229 -7.17 3.15 -17.77
CA VAL A 229 -7.70 1.77 -17.82
C VAL A 229 -6.70 0.73 -17.30
N ILE A 230 -6.59 0.68 -15.96
CA ILE A 230 -6.62 -0.64 -15.31
C ILE A 230 -8.06 -1.12 -15.50
N ASP A 231 -8.29 -1.98 -16.50
CA ASP A 231 -9.51 -2.77 -16.74
C ASP A 231 -10.66 -2.42 -15.78
N ASP A 232 -11.73 -1.76 -16.27
CA ASP A 232 -12.76 -0.99 -15.52
C ASP A 232 -13.45 -1.68 -14.31
N ASN A 233 -13.05 -2.91 -13.97
CA ASN A 233 -13.58 -3.73 -12.88
C ASN A 233 -12.50 -4.33 -11.94
N ILE A 234 -11.24 -3.88 -11.97
CA ILE A 234 -10.18 -4.46 -11.11
C ILE A 234 -10.19 -3.86 -9.70
N LEU A 235 -10.38 -2.56 -9.56
CA LEU A 235 -10.41 -1.88 -8.27
C LEU A 235 -11.85 -1.76 -7.77
N LYS A 236 -12.01 -1.69 -6.45
CA LYS A 236 -13.30 -1.36 -5.82
C LYS A 236 -13.56 0.15 -5.93
N ASP A 237 -14.82 0.56 -6.00
CA ASP A 237 -15.18 1.98 -6.11
C ASP A 237 -14.71 2.81 -4.90
N GLU A 238 -14.08 3.96 -5.19
CA GLU A 238 -13.52 4.91 -4.23
C GLU A 238 -14.10 6.32 -4.46
N ASP A 239 -15.41 6.50 -4.26
CA ASP A 239 -16.07 7.79 -4.50
C ASP A 239 -15.89 8.80 -3.35
N ASP A 240 -15.53 8.33 -2.15
CA ASP A 240 -15.50 9.13 -0.93
C ASP A 240 -14.07 9.55 -0.55
N GLU A 241 -13.94 10.78 -0.02
CA GLU A 241 -12.67 11.27 0.53
C GLU A 241 -12.24 10.45 1.77
N ILE A 242 -11.11 9.73 1.67
CA ILE A 242 -10.59 8.86 2.74
C ILE A 242 -10.50 9.56 4.09
N ARG A 243 -10.12 10.84 4.10
CA ARG A 243 -10.02 11.64 5.33
C ARG A 243 -11.34 11.74 6.09
N ASN A 244 -12.45 11.95 5.38
CA ASN A 244 -13.77 12.04 6.01
C ASN A 244 -14.23 10.67 6.50
N MET A 245 -13.92 9.60 5.76
CA MET A 245 -14.19 8.24 6.21
C MET A 245 -13.42 7.90 7.49
N CYS A 246 -12.16 8.30 7.60
CA CYS A 246 -11.34 8.13 8.81
C CYS A 246 -11.89 8.91 10.01
N LYS A 247 -12.44 10.12 9.83
CA LYS A 247 -13.14 10.85 10.90
C LYS A 247 -14.37 10.11 11.43
N ILE A 248 -15.19 9.58 10.51
CA ILE A 248 -16.38 8.80 10.88
C ILE A 248 -15.96 7.52 11.62
N ALA A 249 -14.94 6.83 11.12
CA ALA A 249 -14.40 5.65 11.78
C ALA A 249 -13.83 5.98 13.17
N TYR A 250 -13.15 7.11 13.32
CA TYR A 250 -12.66 7.58 14.62
C TYR A 250 -13.81 7.79 15.60
N SER A 251 -14.83 8.58 15.24
CA SER A 251 -16.03 8.79 16.07
C SER A 251 -16.68 7.45 16.45
N PHE A 252 -16.73 6.48 15.53
CA PHE A 252 -17.26 5.16 15.83
C PHE A 252 -16.44 4.38 16.85
N TYR A 253 -15.11 4.36 16.75
CA TYR A 253 -14.26 3.62 17.70
C TYR A 253 -14.04 4.35 19.02
N ALA A 254 -14.09 5.69 19.02
CA ALA A 254 -13.95 6.54 20.21
C ALA A 254 -15.26 6.65 21.01
N CYS A 255 -16.42 6.32 20.41
CA CYS A 255 -17.72 6.45 21.08
C CYS A 255 -17.73 5.74 22.45
N PRO A 256 -18.02 6.45 23.56
CA PRO A 256 -18.04 5.89 24.91
C PRO A 256 -19.00 4.71 25.09
N LYS A 257 -18.70 3.82 26.04
CA LYS A 257 -19.49 2.59 26.28
C LYS A 257 -20.90 2.89 26.82
N ASP A 258 -21.05 4.01 27.51
CA ASP A 258 -22.28 4.54 28.09
C ASP A 258 -23.14 5.30 27.06
N LYS A 259 -22.58 5.71 25.92
CA LYS A 259 -23.32 6.33 24.82
C LYS A 259 -23.88 5.26 23.88
N LYS A 260 -25.21 5.15 23.82
CA LYS A 260 -25.88 4.24 22.88
C LYS A 260 -25.86 4.81 21.46
N ILE A 261 -25.50 3.96 20.50
CA ILE A 261 -25.61 4.23 19.06
C ILE A 261 -26.89 3.56 18.55
N SER A 262 -27.68 4.26 17.73
CA SER A 262 -28.83 3.63 17.08
C SER A 262 -28.38 2.55 16.11
N PHE A 263 -29.22 1.55 15.83
CA PHE A 263 -28.83 0.48 14.90
C PHE A 263 -28.57 1.02 13.48
N ASP A 264 -29.32 2.02 13.03
CA ASP A 264 -29.12 2.66 11.73
C ASP A 264 -27.80 3.44 11.66
N GLN A 265 -27.46 4.18 12.72
CA GLN A 265 -26.16 4.84 12.83
C GLN A 265 -25.01 3.81 12.82
N TYR A 266 -25.15 2.72 13.58
CA TYR A 266 -24.18 1.63 13.59
C TYR A 266 -23.99 1.03 12.20
N LYS A 267 -25.08 0.76 11.47
CA LYS A 267 -25.04 0.23 10.11
C LYS A 267 -24.35 1.20 9.14
N SER A 268 -24.65 2.49 9.24
CA SER A 268 -24.04 3.54 8.42
C SER A 268 -22.53 3.64 8.67
N MET A 269 -22.11 3.73 9.93
CA MET A 269 -20.69 3.81 10.31
C MET A 269 -19.91 2.55 9.87
N ASN A 270 -20.49 1.36 10.03
CA ASN A 270 -19.87 0.12 9.53
C ASN A 270 -19.76 0.09 8.00
N LYS A 271 -20.71 0.68 7.27
CA LYS A 271 -20.59 0.82 5.81
C LYS A 271 -19.39 1.70 5.46
N THR A 272 -19.19 2.81 6.17
CA THR A 272 -18.00 3.67 6.01
C THR A 272 -16.71 2.93 6.30
N ILE A 273 -16.65 2.14 7.39
CA ILE A 273 -15.47 1.34 7.72
C ILE A 273 -15.16 0.31 6.63
N LYS A 274 -16.17 -0.30 6.03
CA LYS A 274 -15.97 -1.20 4.87
C LYS A 274 -15.36 -0.47 3.67
N LYS A 275 -15.78 0.76 3.39
CA LYS A 275 -15.18 1.57 2.33
C LYS A 275 -13.71 1.90 2.59
N VAL A 276 -13.34 2.22 3.83
CA VAL A 276 -11.91 2.35 4.22
C VAL A 276 -11.15 1.05 3.97
N VAL A 277 -11.73 -0.08 4.38
CA VAL A 277 -11.13 -1.41 4.17
C VAL A 277 -10.94 -1.70 2.68
N ASP A 278 -11.85 -1.22 1.83
CA ASP A 278 -11.78 -1.35 0.37
C ASP A 278 -10.72 -0.42 -0.25
N HIS A 279 -10.58 0.81 0.24
CA HIS A 279 -9.51 1.75 -0.16
C HIS A 279 -8.11 1.15 0.11
N CYS A 280 -7.87 0.74 1.36
CA CYS A 280 -6.63 0.09 1.78
C CYS A 280 -6.36 -1.21 0.99
N TYR A 281 -7.42 -1.93 0.59
CA TYR A 281 -7.31 -3.14 -0.23
C TYR A 281 -6.83 -2.79 -1.65
N ASN A 282 -7.39 -1.73 -2.24
CA ASN A 282 -7.03 -1.28 -3.57
C ASN A 282 -5.56 -0.82 -3.61
N ASP A 283 -5.07 -0.17 -2.57
CA ASP A 283 -3.66 0.25 -2.50
C ASP A 283 -2.69 -0.94 -2.44
N VAL A 284 -3.01 -2.00 -1.67
CA VAL A 284 -2.26 -3.26 -1.74
C VAL A 284 -2.34 -3.90 -3.13
N LEU A 285 -3.52 -3.90 -3.75
CA LEU A 285 -3.71 -4.49 -5.08
C LEU A 285 -2.93 -3.73 -6.15
N LYS A 286 -2.93 -2.40 -6.10
CA LYS A 286 -2.11 -1.51 -6.93
C LYS A 286 -0.62 -1.87 -6.81
N VAL A 287 -0.10 -2.07 -5.59
CA VAL A 287 1.29 -2.50 -5.40
C VAL A 287 1.56 -3.87 -6.03
N LEU A 288 0.66 -4.85 -5.84
CA LEU A 288 0.81 -6.19 -6.43
C LEU A 288 0.81 -6.15 -7.96
N ILE A 289 -0.09 -5.36 -8.57
CA ILE A 289 -0.16 -5.18 -10.03
C ILE A 289 1.11 -4.50 -10.55
N PHE A 290 1.61 -3.49 -9.83
CA PHE A 290 2.86 -2.82 -10.19
C PHE A 290 4.05 -3.80 -10.15
N LEU A 291 4.19 -4.60 -9.11
CA LEU A 291 5.26 -5.60 -9.00
C LEU A 291 5.18 -6.68 -10.09
N ASP A 292 3.97 -7.14 -10.45
CA ASP A 292 3.76 -8.02 -11.60
C ASP A 292 4.22 -7.36 -12.90
N PHE A 293 3.83 -6.11 -13.13
CA PHE A 293 4.22 -5.36 -14.32
C PHE A 293 5.75 -5.24 -14.42
N VAL A 294 6.42 -4.81 -13.37
CA VAL A 294 7.89 -4.71 -13.36
C VAL A 294 8.53 -6.09 -13.58
N PHE A 295 8.00 -7.16 -12.96
CA PHE A 295 8.50 -8.52 -13.17
C PHE A 295 8.39 -8.96 -14.64
N GLN A 296 7.28 -8.66 -15.30
CA GLN A 296 7.05 -9.01 -16.71
C GLN A 296 8.05 -8.35 -17.65
N PHE A 297 8.40 -7.08 -17.40
CA PHE A 297 9.38 -6.34 -18.21
C PHE A 297 10.84 -6.64 -17.86
N THR A 298 11.12 -7.14 -16.64
CA THR A 298 12.50 -7.47 -16.21
C THR A 298 12.87 -8.92 -16.45
N ALA A 299 11.98 -9.86 -16.17
CA ALA A 299 12.31 -11.29 -16.12
C ALA A 299 11.90 -12.07 -17.37
N LEU A 300 10.92 -11.59 -18.14
CA LEU A 300 10.39 -12.32 -19.28
C LEU A 300 10.86 -11.72 -20.61
N PRO A 301 11.16 -12.56 -21.62
CA PRO A 301 11.28 -12.09 -23.00
C PRO A 301 9.96 -11.46 -23.46
N TYR A 302 10.01 -10.46 -24.34
CA TYR A 302 8.81 -9.76 -24.82
C TYR A 302 7.76 -10.69 -25.44
N ALA A 303 8.17 -11.74 -26.15
CA ALA A 303 7.26 -12.75 -26.70
C ALA A 303 6.43 -13.50 -25.63
N LYS A 304 6.89 -13.49 -24.37
CA LYS A 304 6.20 -14.12 -23.22
C LYS A 304 5.59 -13.09 -22.26
N ASN A 305 5.80 -11.80 -22.49
CA ASN A 305 5.27 -10.73 -21.65
C ASN A 305 3.77 -10.52 -21.96
N SER A 306 2.93 -10.53 -20.93
CA SER A 306 1.47 -10.46 -21.12
C SER A 306 0.95 -9.08 -21.53
N TYR A 307 1.74 -8.03 -21.38
CA TYR A 307 1.35 -6.66 -21.73
C TYR A 307 1.73 -6.28 -23.16
N ILE A 308 2.71 -6.97 -23.75
CA ILE A 308 3.17 -6.72 -25.12
C ILE A 308 2.17 -7.24 -26.14
N LYS A 309 1.87 -6.42 -27.15
CA LYS A 309 1.00 -6.75 -28.28
C LYS A 309 1.61 -7.90 -29.09
N LYS A 310 0.78 -8.89 -29.41
CA LYS A 310 1.14 -10.06 -30.24
C LYS A 310 0.71 -9.84 -31.69
#